data_AF-A0A7K2NLV5-F1
#
_entry.id   AF-A0A7K2NLV5-F1
#
_cell.length_a   1.000
_cell.length_b   1.000
_cell.length_c   1.000
_cell.angle_alpha   90.00
_cell.angle_beta   90.00
_cell.angle_gamma   90.00
#
_symmetry.space_group_name_H-M   'P 1'
#
loop_
_entity.id
_entity.type
_entity.pdbx_description
1 polymer ?
#
loop_
_entity_poly.entity_id
_entity_poly.type
_entity_poly.pdbx_seq_one_letter_code
_entity_poly.pdbx_strand_id
1 'polypeptide(L)'
;MCGHTHLFPGARCRVQGLPDPDAFVAAPRPLDVDLRFSDGVLVAARLGTEPGEGPALVLSVPAHTTAAGTRIDERAWRVRDLVVREGADVELVVGALPRS
;
A
#
# COMPACT_ATOMS: atom_id res chain seq x y z
N MET A 1 3.17 6.53 3.10
CA MET A 1 3.95 7.38 2.17
C MET A 1 4.53 6.54 1.03
N CYS A 2 4.33 6.95 -0.22
CA CYS A 2 4.99 6.42 -1.42
C CYS A 2 6.01 7.45 -1.94
N GLY A 3 7.20 6.98 -2.34
CA GLY A 3 8.26 7.84 -2.93
C GLY A 3 8.04 8.21 -4.40
N HIS A 4 6.95 7.74 -5.01
CA HIS A 4 6.61 7.98 -6.41
C HIS A 4 5.27 8.72 -6.52
N THR A 5 4.95 9.19 -7.72
CA THR A 5 3.66 9.85 -8.03
C THR A 5 2.52 8.86 -8.30
N HIS A 6 2.84 7.58 -8.47
CA HIS A 6 1.89 6.49 -8.69
C HIS A 6 2.52 5.15 -8.27
N LEU A 7 1.71 4.10 -8.17
CA LEU A 7 2.19 2.74 -7.87
C LEU A 7 2.47 1.94 -9.15
N PHE A 8 3.44 1.05 -9.05
CA PHE A 8 3.84 0.08 -10.07
C PHE A 8 4.40 -1.17 -9.37
N PRO A 9 4.50 -2.34 -10.04
CA PRO A 9 5.06 -3.53 -9.41
C PRO A 9 6.51 -3.28 -8.96
N GLY A 10 6.77 -3.42 -7.66
CA GLY A 10 8.07 -3.11 -7.05
C GLY A 10 8.16 -1.75 -6.36
N ALA A 11 7.14 -0.91 -6.48
CA ALA A 11 7.07 0.32 -5.70
C ALA A 11 7.03 -0.01 -4.19
N ARG A 12 7.65 0.88 -3.40
CA ARG A 12 7.72 0.79 -1.94
C ARG A 12 6.87 1.85 -1.29
N CYS A 13 6.17 1.49 -0.24
CA CYS A 13 5.45 2.42 0.63
C CYS A 13 5.86 2.20 2.08
N ARG A 14 5.78 3.26 2.89
CA ARG A 14 5.91 3.21 4.35
C ARG A 14 4.56 3.44 5.01
N VAL A 15 4.14 2.51 5.86
CA VAL A 15 3.02 2.67 6.78
C VAL A 15 3.57 3.22 8.08
N GLN A 16 2.95 4.29 8.58
CA GLN A 16 3.41 5.02 9.74
C GLN A 16 2.27 5.10 10.75
N GLY A 17 2.60 5.32 12.03
CA GLY A 17 1.58 5.48 13.08
C GLY A 17 0.87 4.18 13.47
N LEU A 18 1.43 3.02 13.12
CA LEU A 18 0.94 1.74 13.63
C LEU A 18 1.25 1.66 15.14
N PRO A 19 0.26 1.27 15.98
CA PRO A 19 0.50 1.12 17.42
C PRO A 19 1.53 0.04 17.76
N ASP A 20 1.60 -1.01 16.93
CA ASP A 20 2.52 -2.14 17.08
C ASP A 20 2.92 -2.64 15.67
N PRO A 21 4.05 -2.15 15.13
CA PRO A 21 4.55 -2.52 13.81
C PRO A 21 4.90 -4.01 13.70
N ASP A 22 5.54 -4.58 14.74
CA ASP A 22 5.98 -5.97 14.75
C ASP A 22 4.78 -6.93 14.73
N ALA A 23 3.76 -6.66 15.55
CA ALA A 23 2.52 -7.42 15.52
C ALA A 23 1.79 -7.29 14.17
N PHE A 24 1.81 -6.12 13.55
CA PHE A 24 1.23 -5.92 12.22
C PHE A 24 1.97 -6.72 11.15
N VAL A 25 3.30 -6.80 11.19
CA VAL A 25 4.06 -7.62 10.23
C VAL A 25 3.80 -9.11 10.46
N ALA A 26 3.74 -9.56 11.71
CA ALA A 26 3.51 -10.96 12.04
C ALA A 26 2.09 -11.44 11.69
N ALA A 27 1.08 -10.59 11.87
CA ALA A 27 -0.31 -10.89 11.59
C ALA A 27 -1.03 -9.64 11.05
N PRO A 28 -0.86 -9.32 9.75
CA PRO A 28 -1.39 -8.09 9.21
C PRO A 28 -2.91 -8.17 9.14
N ARG A 29 -3.55 -7.11 9.62
CA ARG A 29 -5.01 -6.95 9.64
C ARG A 29 -5.44 -5.87 8.66
N PRO A 30 -6.68 -5.91 8.16
CA PRO A 30 -7.20 -4.84 7.32
C PRO A 30 -7.06 -3.47 8.00
N LEU A 31 -6.65 -2.48 7.21
CA LEU A 31 -6.36 -1.13 7.68
C LEU A 31 -6.68 -0.13 6.57
N ASP A 32 -7.50 0.86 6.87
CA ASP A 32 -7.66 2.04 6.02
C ASP A 32 -6.46 2.97 6.24
N VAL A 33 -5.88 3.47 5.14
CA VAL A 33 -4.66 4.28 5.15
C VAL A 33 -4.81 5.47 4.23
N ASP A 34 -4.28 6.62 4.66
CA ASP A 34 -4.10 7.77 3.78
C ASP A 34 -2.78 7.61 3.00
N LEU A 35 -2.88 7.18 1.74
CA LEU A 35 -1.73 7.02 0.86
C LEU A 35 -1.32 8.38 0.30
N ARG A 36 -0.22 8.90 0.83
CA ARG A 36 0.45 10.10 0.29
C ARG A 36 1.51 9.73 -0.74
N PHE A 37 1.41 10.28 -1.95
CA PHE A 37 2.40 10.19 -3.02
C PHE A 37 3.45 11.32 -2.94
N SER A 38 4.56 11.19 -3.68
CA SER A 38 5.67 12.15 -3.62
C SER A 38 5.36 13.51 -4.21
N ASP A 39 4.33 13.61 -5.05
CA ASP A 39 3.79 14.87 -5.57
C ASP A 39 2.78 15.55 -4.61
N GLY A 40 2.56 14.97 -3.43
CA GLY A 40 1.67 15.51 -2.40
C GLY A 40 0.22 15.08 -2.52
N VAL A 41 -0.17 14.33 -3.55
CA VAL A 41 -1.52 13.78 -3.65
C VAL A 41 -1.77 12.80 -2.52
N LEU A 42 -2.95 12.92 -1.88
CA LEU A 42 -3.41 12.07 -0.80
C LEU A 42 -4.63 11.29 -1.25
N VAL A 43 -4.61 9.98 -1.04
CA VAL A 43 -5.69 9.09 -1.47
C VAL A 43 -6.09 8.18 -0.32
N ALA A 44 -7.39 8.11 -0.03
CA ALA A 44 -7.94 7.14 0.91
C ALA A 44 -7.85 5.73 0.30
N ALA A 45 -6.88 4.95 0.76
CA ALA A 45 -6.60 3.61 0.28
C ALA A 45 -6.86 2.58 1.39
N ARG A 46 -6.88 1.31 1.03
CA ARG A 46 -7.15 0.22 1.97
C ARG A 46 -6.15 -0.90 1.81
N LEU A 47 -5.50 -1.28 2.91
CA LEU A 47 -4.84 -2.57 3.05
C LEU A 47 -5.91 -3.57 3.50
N GLY A 48 -6.18 -4.59 2.69
CA GLY A 48 -7.11 -5.67 2.98
C GLY A 48 -6.47 -7.03 2.74
N THR A 49 -7.21 -8.09 3.03
CA THR A 49 -6.85 -9.46 2.67
C THR A 49 -7.57 -9.86 1.38
N GLU A 50 -6.93 -10.65 0.52
CA GLU A 50 -7.63 -11.23 -0.63
C GLU A 50 -8.77 -12.16 -0.17
N PRO A 51 -9.92 -12.14 -0.85
CA PRO A 51 -10.93 -13.17 -0.67
C PRO A 51 -10.44 -14.50 -1.27
N GLY A 52 -10.20 -15.51 -0.42
CA GLY A 52 -9.82 -16.86 -0.85
C GLY A 52 -8.31 -17.15 -0.76
N GLU A 53 -7.99 -18.37 -0.34
CA GLU A 53 -6.67 -18.98 -0.08
C GLU A 53 -5.55 -18.05 0.45
N GLY A 54 -5.65 -17.74 1.74
CA GLY A 54 -4.51 -17.37 2.59
C GLY A 54 -4.43 -15.89 2.97
N PRO A 55 -3.43 -15.51 3.81
CA PRO A 55 -3.27 -14.17 4.35
C PRO A 55 -2.61 -13.20 3.34
N ALA A 56 -2.97 -13.28 2.05
CA ALA A 56 -2.39 -12.39 1.05
C ALA A 56 -2.93 -10.97 1.24
N LEU A 57 -2.05 -10.02 1.57
CA LEU A 57 -2.44 -8.61 1.67
C LEU A 57 -2.55 -7.97 0.28
N VAL A 58 -3.53 -7.09 0.15
CA VAL A 58 -3.76 -6.25 -1.02
C VAL A 58 -3.91 -4.80 -0.60
N LEU A 59 -3.19 -3.93 -1.30
CA LEU A 59 -3.39 -2.49 -1.24
C LEU A 59 -4.33 -2.07 -2.37
N SER A 60 -5.56 -1.73 -2.04
CA SER A 60 -6.56 -1.15 -2.95
C SER A 60 -6.43 0.37 -2.95
N VAL A 61 -6.20 0.95 -4.14
CA VAL A 61 -6.07 2.39 -4.33
C VAL A 61 -7.15 2.84 -5.33
N PRO A 62 -8.05 3.76 -4.94
CA PRO A 62 -9.06 4.27 -5.85
C PRO A 62 -8.43 5.13 -6.96
N ALA A 63 -9.22 5.41 -7.98
CA ALA A 63 -8.83 6.31 -9.06
C ALA A 63 -8.48 7.69 -8.48
N HIS A 64 -7.41 8.29 -8.99
CA HIS A 64 -6.93 9.61 -8.54
C HIS A 64 -6.25 10.34 -9.68
N THR A 65 -6.00 11.63 -9.47
CA THR A 65 -5.28 12.48 -10.42
C THR A 65 -4.00 12.96 -9.75
N THR A 66 -2.87 12.79 -10.43
CA THR A 66 -1.57 13.29 -9.95
C THR A 66 -1.57 14.81 -9.91
N ALA A 67 -0.61 15.42 -9.20
CA ALA A 67 -0.48 16.88 -9.16
C ALA A 67 -0.28 17.51 -10.57
N ALA A 68 0.28 16.73 -11.51
CA ALA A 68 0.47 17.13 -12.91
C ALA A 68 -0.80 16.96 -13.78
N GLY A 69 -1.92 16.49 -13.23
CA GLY A 69 -3.17 16.31 -13.95
C GLY A 69 -3.33 14.96 -14.64
N THR A 70 -2.40 14.01 -14.45
CA THR A 70 -2.53 12.66 -15.03
C THR A 70 -3.56 11.86 -14.25
N ARG A 71 -4.61 11.37 -14.93
CA ARG A 71 -5.58 10.45 -14.34
C ARG A 71 -4.97 9.06 -14.23
N ILE A 72 -5.08 8.47 -13.05
CA ILE A 72 -4.73 7.08 -12.74
C ILE A 72 -6.03 6.38 -12.36
N ASP A 73 -6.34 5.29 -13.05
CA ASP A 73 -7.52 4.48 -12.73
C ASP A 73 -7.33 3.73 -11.41
N GLU A 74 -8.45 3.29 -10.84
CA GLU A 74 -8.42 2.47 -9.63
C GLU A 74 -7.63 1.18 -9.87
N ARG A 75 -6.85 0.79 -8.87
CA ARG A 75 -6.02 -0.40 -8.97
C ARG A 75 -5.71 -0.99 -7.62
N ALA A 76 -5.69 -2.31 -7.58
CA ALA A 76 -5.25 -3.07 -6.43
C ALA A 76 -3.88 -3.71 -6.69
N TRP A 77 -3.12 -3.88 -5.61
CA TRP A 77 -1.75 -4.37 -5.65
C TRP A 77 -1.52 -5.42 -4.57
N ARG A 78 -0.96 -6.58 -4.94
CA ARG A 78 -0.53 -7.56 -3.94
C ARG A 78 0.64 -7.02 -3.15
N VAL A 79 0.60 -7.15 -1.83
CA VAL A 79 1.77 -6.92 -0.98
C VAL A 79 2.66 -8.15 -1.05
N ARG A 80 3.89 -7.98 -1.52
CA ARG A 80 4.87 -9.06 -1.70
C ARG A 80 5.85 -9.18 -0.55
N ASP A 81 6.10 -8.09 0.12
CA ASP A 81 7.02 -8.01 1.25
C ASP A 81 6.52 -6.96 2.24
N LEU A 82 6.75 -7.22 3.51
CA LEU A 82 6.32 -6.40 4.63
C LEU A 82 7.34 -6.53 5.75
N VAL A 83 7.98 -5.43 6.13
CA VAL A 83 9.09 -5.44 7.08
C VAL A 83 9.12 -4.19 7.94
N VAL A 84 9.38 -4.37 9.24
CA VAL A 84 9.59 -3.25 10.16
C VAL A 84 10.95 -2.61 9.86
N ARG A 85 10.97 -1.29 9.74
CA ARG A 85 12.17 -0.48 9.58
C ARG A 85 12.46 0.31 10.85
N GLU A 86 13.67 0.85 10.95
CA GLU A 86 14.05 1.75 12.04
C GLU A 86 13.04 2.90 12.17
N GLY A 87 12.66 3.24 13.41
CA GLY A 87 11.66 4.27 13.68
C GLY A 87 10.21 3.78 13.67
N ALA A 88 9.97 2.47 13.75
CA ALA A 88 8.63 1.87 13.89
C ALA A 88 7.73 2.04 12.65
N ASP A 89 8.31 2.36 11.49
CA ASP A 89 7.61 2.34 10.21
C ASP A 89 7.59 0.91 9.65
N VAL A 90 6.50 0.54 8.97
CA VAL A 90 6.44 -0.72 8.21
C VAL A 90 6.62 -0.40 6.73
N GLU A 91 7.66 -0.93 6.11
CA GLU A 91 7.82 -0.89 4.67
C GLU A 91 7.02 -2.01 4.02
N LEU A 92 6.26 -1.68 2.97
CA LEU A 92 5.59 -2.64 2.11
C LEU A 92 6.13 -2.51 0.68
N VAL A 93 6.30 -3.66 0.02
CA VAL A 93 6.63 -3.74 -1.41
C VAL A 93 5.40 -4.24 -2.15
N VAL A 94 4.89 -3.44 -3.08
CA VAL A 94 3.76 -3.86 -3.92
C VAL A 94 4.23 -4.71 -5.11
N GLY A 95 3.34 -5.55 -5.60
CA GLY A 95 3.49 -6.37 -6.80
C GLY A 95 2.24 -6.30 -7.67
N ALA A 96 2.35 -6.80 -8.90
CA ALA A 96 1.19 -6.97 -9.75
C ALA A 96 0.22 -7.98 -9.11
N LEU A 97 -1.09 -7.72 -9.22
CA LEU A 97 -2.07 -8.78 -9.09
C LEU A 97 -1.91 -9.76 -10.26
N PRO A 98 -2.08 -11.08 -10.04
CA PRO A 98 -2.24 -12.02 -11.13
C PRO A 98 -3.36 -11.53 -12.05
N ARG A 99 -3.15 -11.61 -13.37
CA ARG A 99 -4.28 -11.43 -14.30
C ARG A 99 -5.14 -12.68 -14.13
N SER A 100 -6.39 -12.51 -13.72
CA SER A 100 -7.43 -13.54 -13.79
C SER A 100 -7.61 -14.04 -15.22
#